data_AF-A0A929YJE8-F1
#
_entry.id   AF-A0A929YJE8-F1
#
_cell.length_a   1.000
_cell.length_b   1.000
_cell.length_c   1.000
_cell.angle_alpha   90.00
_cell.angle_beta   90.00
_cell.angle_gamma   90.00
#
_symmetry.space_group_name_H-M   'P 1'
#
loop_
_entity.id
_entity.type
_entity.pdbx_description
1 polymer ?
#
loop_
_entity_poly.entity_id
_entity_poly.type
_entity_poly.pdbx_seq_one_letter_code
_entity_poly.pdbx_strand_id
1 'polypeptide(L)'
;MKKWCKRTLGLWLCMMLVMLGLAGGTVFAGPTNGTIKVTGVTEGKTYSIYKILDLTYTGSGANKQVSYTIAPEWVDFFTTGNGATYLVATDPTGTLNQIMVGSVVKYLNITSANVAEFSRVAAGEISKSTIHKNGSKVCLTGETAITFNGLELGYYLVHPEGATSKKTGQESIVSLTSTIPDGEVQVKAEYPSITKEVNKRSVDYGEEVTYTLKSKVPDITGYDTYFYEITDTLSKGLTFVDSPAPAITVQIGGSPQTVSAGTSGNIHYTTSTRPVAGGNETILKITFDMKQFQTLKEQEIVITYKAKLNKDAVIGNAGNPNTVQLEYSRDPKDSTK
;
A
#
# COMPACT_ATOMS: atom_id res chain seq x y z
N MET A 1 15.23 31.87 22.80
CA MET A 1 14.48 31.06 21.81
C MET A 1 15.47 30.29 20.95
N LYS A 2 15.76 29.02 21.30
CA LYS A 2 16.64 28.15 20.51
C LYS A 2 15.88 27.75 19.25
N LYS A 3 16.28 28.31 18.09
CA LYS A 3 15.81 27.87 16.78
C LYS A 3 16.32 26.44 16.56
N TRP A 4 15.43 25.46 16.70
CA TRP A 4 15.73 24.07 16.41
C TRP A 4 15.87 23.93 14.90
N CYS A 5 17.11 23.76 14.45
CA CYS A 5 17.44 23.41 13.08
C CYS A 5 16.88 21.99 12.84
N LYS A 6 15.74 21.88 12.15
CA LYS A 6 15.24 20.60 11.63
C LYS A 6 16.25 20.13 10.58
N ARG A 7 17.22 19.34 11.02
CA ARG A 7 18.13 18.59 10.14
C ARG A 7 17.24 17.67 9.31
N THR A 8 17.05 18.01 8.05
CA THR A 8 16.50 17.10 7.04
C THR A 8 17.42 15.89 6.98
N LEU A 9 17.02 14.77 7.58
CA LEU A 9 17.68 13.48 7.32
C LEU A 9 17.46 13.18 5.84
N GLY A 10 18.51 13.38 5.05
CA GLY A 10 18.55 13.03 3.64
C GLY A 10 18.40 11.53 3.45
N LEU A 11 17.75 11.19 2.34
CA LEU A 11 17.49 9.86 1.82
C LEU A 11 18.78 9.01 1.77
N TRP A 12 18.71 7.77 2.22
CA TRP A 12 19.70 6.73 1.87
C TRP A 12 19.12 5.86 0.77
N LEU A 13 19.16 6.35 -0.47
CA LEU A 13 19.08 5.48 -1.63
C LEU A 13 20.41 4.70 -1.70
N CYS A 14 20.41 3.42 -1.34
CA CYS A 14 21.51 2.51 -1.69
C CYS A 14 21.38 2.07 -3.18
N MET A 15 21.32 3.02 -4.10
CA MET A 15 21.68 2.76 -5.49
C MET A 15 23.16 3.06 -5.62
N MET A 16 23.98 2.01 -5.55
CA MET A 16 25.33 2.14 -6.05
C MET A 16 25.26 2.28 -7.57
N LEU A 17 25.62 3.47 -8.03
CA LEU A 17 26.42 3.59 -9.23
C LEU A 17 27.75 2.90 -8.96
N VAL A 18 28.05 1.84 -9.71
CA VAL A 18 29.42 1.34 -9.74
C VAL A 18 30.22 2.28 -10.64
N MET A 19 30.78 3.35 -10.05
CA MET A 19 31.82 4.14 -10.70
C MET A 19 32.96 3.17 -11.05
N LEU A 20 33.32 3.13 -12.34
CA LEU A 20 34.47 2.41 -12.85
C LEU A 20 35.75 2.92 -12.18
N GLY A 21 36.10 2.31 -11.04
CA GLY A 21 37.40 2.44 -10.42
C GLY A 21 38.39 1.53 -11.11
N LEU A 22 39.08 2.06 -12.13
CA LEU A 22 40.38 1.56 -12.55
C LEU A 22 41.32 1.59 -11.33
N ALA A 23 41.55 0.45 -10.66
CA ALA A 23 42.84 0.01 -10.12
C ALA A 23 42.69 -1.12 -9.07
N GLY A 24 43.46 -2.19 -9.28
CA GLY A 24 44.03 -3.00 -8.20
C GLY A 24 43.13 -4.10 -7.65
N GLY A 25 43.63 -5.34 -7.73
CA GLY A 25 42.87 -6.55 -7.47
C GLY A 25 42.26 -6.64 -6.07
N THR A 26 41.00 -7.04 -6.02
CA THR A 26 40.44 -7.74 -4.87
C THR A 26 39.77 -9.01 -5.37
N VAL A 27 40.05 -10.10 -4.66
CA VAL A 27 39.51 -11.43 -4.88
C VAL A 27 38.00 -11.35 -4.66
N PHE A 28 37.21 -11.68 -5.68
CA PHE A 28 35.76 -11.85 -5.52
C PHE A 28 35.53 -13.08 -4.64
N ALA A 29 35.21 -12.89 -3.36
CA ALA A 29 34.53 -13.92 -2.59
C ALA A 29 33.21 -14.26 -3.31
N GLY A 30 32.85 -15.54 -3.37
CA GLY A 30 31.57 -16.00 -3.92
C GLY A 30 30.37 -15.34 -3.23
N PRO A 31 29.12 -15.59 -3.66
CA PRO A 31 27.98 -14.84 -3.15
C PRO A 31 27.82 -15.06 -1.65
N THR A 32 28.18 -14.05 -0.87
CA THR A 32 27.65 -13.85 0.47
C THR A 32 26.19 -13.48 0.28
N ASN A 33 25.28 -14.31 0.78
CA ASN A 33 23.86 -13.96 0.76
C ASN A 33 23.66 -12.58 1.39
N GLY A 34 22.80 -11.78 0.79
CA GLY A 34 22.49 -10.46 1.27
C GLY A 34 21.37 -10.42 2.30
N THR A 35 21.21 -9.24 2.89
CA THR A 35 20.12 -8.91 3.80
C THR A 35 19.42 -7.63 3.37
N ILE A 36 18.11 -7.53 3.61
CA ILE A 36 17.35 -6.29 3.45
C ILE A 36 16.70 -5.96 4.79
N LYS A 37 17.09 -4.84 5.38
CA LYS A 37 16.42 -4.25 6.52
C LYS A 37 15.37 -3.25 6.06
N VAL A 38 14.12 -3.44 6.47
CA VAL A 38 12.99 -2.55 6.17
C VAL A 38 12.63 -1.80 7.45
N THR A 39 12.78 -0.47 7.42
CA THR A 39 12.41 0.43 8.52
C THR A 39 11.15 1.22 8.19
N GLY A 40 10.54 1.89 9.17
CA GLY A 40 9.26 2.60 8.98
C GLY A 40 8.06 1.63 8.88
N VAL A 41 8.23 0.42 9.42
CA VAL A 41 7.20 -0.60 9.45
C VAL A 41 6.08 -0.24 10.43
N THR A 42 4.90 -0.79 10.21
CA THR A 42 3.73 -0.63 11.07
C THR A 42 3.40 -1.96 11.70
N GLU A 43 3.20 -1.96 13.02
CA GLU A 43 2.85 -3.15 13.80
C GLU A 43 1.63 -3.88 13.21
N GLY A 44 1.73 -5.21 13.15
CA GLY A 44 0.68 -6.10 12.64
C GLY A 44 0.51 -6.06 11.12
N LYS A 45 1.37 -5.34 10.38
CA LYS A 45 1.33 -5.27 8.92
C LYS A 45 2.36 -6.16 8.27
N THR A 46 2.00 -6.69 7.10
CA THR A 46 2.82 -7.61 6.31
C THR A 46 3.61 -6.84 5.25
N TYR A 47 4.84 -7.27 5.03
CA TYR A 47 5.73 -6.75 4.02
C TYR A 47 6.25 -7.92 3.19
N SER A 48 6.20 -7.78 1.89
CA SER A 48 6.66 -8.79 0.95
C SER A 48 7.75 -8.24 0.05
N ILE A 49 8.68 -9.09 -0.36
CA ILE A 49 9.78 -8.72 -1.25
C ILE A 49 9.71 -9.50 -2.56
N TYR A 50 10.07 -8.83 -3.65
CA TYR A 50 10.09 -9.38 -5.00
C TYR A 50 11.42 -9.04 -5.66
N LYS A 51 12.13 -10.05 -6.15
CA LYS A 51 13.39 -9.91 -6.86
C LYS A 51 13.08 -9.61 -8.32
N ILE A 52 13.39 -8.39 -8.73
CA ILE A 52 13.07 -7.86 -10.06
C ILE A 52 14.22 -8.10 -11.03
N LEU A 53 15.47 -8.02 -10.55
CA LEU A 53 16.66 -8.23 -11.36
C LEU A 53 17.65 -9.15 -10.63
N ASP A 54 18.33 -10.01 -11.37
CA ASP A 54 19.46 -10.79 -10.88
C ASP A 54 20.76 -9.99 -10.99
N LEU A 55 21.63 -10.09 -10.00
CA LEU A 55 23.00 -9.62 -10.13
C LEU A 55 23.79 -10.61 -11.00
N THR A 56 24.41 -10.09 -12.05
CA THR A 56 25.35 -10.84 -12.90
C THR A 56 26.64 -10.05 -13.07
N TYR A 57 27.54 -10.55 -13.92
CA TYR A 57 28.78 -9.87 -14.23
C TYR A 57 29.09 -9.97 -15.72
N THR A 58 29.57 -8.88 -16.30
CA THR A 58 30.06 -8.82 -17.68
C THR A 58 31.59 -8.74 -17.68
N GLY A 59 32.23 -9.20 -18.75
CA GLY A 59 33.69 -9.20 -18.87
C GLY A 59 34.38 -10.34 -18.12
N SER A 60 35.72 -10.35 -18.16
CA SER A 60 36.55 -11.38 -17.54
C SER A 60 37.80 -10.77 -16.88
N GLY A 61 38.37 -11.49 -15.91
CA GLY A 61 39.58 -11.05 -15.20
C GLY A 61 39.42 -9.69 -14.50
N ALA A 62 40.39 -8.80 -14.68
CA ALA A 62 40.38 -7.45 -14.09
C ALA A 62 39.29 -6.52 -14.66
N ASN A 63 38.64 -6.91 -15.77
CA ASN A 63 37.57 -6.15 -16.42
C ASN A 63 36.17 -6.69 -16.08
N LYS A 64 36.05 -7.52 -15.05
CA LYS A 64 34.76 -8.04 -14.59
C LYS A 64 33.94 -6.88 -13.98
N GLN A 65 32.89 -6.48 -14.67
CA GLN A 65 31.98 -5.42 -14.27
C GLN A 65 30.70 -6.01 -13.69
N VAL A 66 30.09 -5.29 -12.73
CA VAL A 66 28.75 -5.63 -12.25
C VAL A 66 27.75 -5.38 -13.37
N SER A 67 26.90 -6.37 -13.62
CA SER A 67 25.80 -6.27 -14.58
C SER A 67 24.54 -6.87 -13.98
N TYR A 68 23.42 -6.73 -14.67
CA TYR A 68 22.15 -7.32 -14.24
C TYR A 68 21.54 -8.14 -15.37
N THR A 69 20.68 -9.10 -15.00
CA THR A 69 19.71 -9.69 -15.92
C THR A 69 18.32 -9.52 -15.33
N ILE A 70 17.30 -9.60 -16.20
CA ILE A 70 15.91 -9.55 -15.74
C ILE A 70 15.59 -10.87 -15.02
N ALA A 71 15.01 -10.80 -13.82
CA ALA A 71 14.54 -11.99 -13.14
C ALA A 71 13.48 -12.70 -14.02
N PRO A 72 13.48 -14.05 -14.13
CA PRO A 72 12.63 -14.75 -15.09
C PRO A 72 11.14 -14.36 -15.07
N GLU A 73 10.62 -14.12 -13.88
CA GLU A 73 9.22 -13.73 -13.64
C GLU A 73 8.90 -12.31 -14.15
N TRP A 74 9.89 -11.44 -14.26
CA TRP A 74 9.78 -10.03 -14.63
C TRP A 74 10.12 -9.75 -16.11
N VAL A 75 10.40 -10.78 -16.91
CA VAL A 75 10.78 -10.64 -18.33
C VAL A 75 9.72 -9.86 -19.11
N ASP A 76 8.45 -10.22 -18.98
CA ASP A 76 7.36 -9.53 -19.70
C ASP A 76 7.27 -8.06 -19.30
N PHE A 77 7.39 -7.75 -18.01
CA PHE A 77 7.34 -6.38 -17.51
C PHE A 77 8.37 -5.46 -18.19
N PHE A 78 9.61 -5.94 -18.37
CA PHE A 78 10.69 -5.17 -18.97
C PHE A 78 10.76 -5.24 -20.50
N THR A 79 10.17 -6.25 -21.13
CA THR A 79 10.28 -6.43 -22.59
C THR A 79 9.06 -5.95 -23.35
N THR A 80 7.87 -6.20 -22.82
CA THR A 80 6.59 -5.86 -23.47
C THR A 80 5.71 -4.95 -22.62
N GLY A 81 5.97 -4.89 -21.31
CA GLY A 81 5.21 -4.11 -20.35
C GLY A 81 5.76 -2.70 -20.07
N ASN A 82 5.21 -2.09 -19.02
CA ASN A 82 5.50 -0.71 -18.62
C ASN A 82 6.95 -0.51 -18.14
N GLY A 83 7.63 -1.59 -17.75
CA GLY A 83 9.04 -1.61 -17.33
C GLY A 83 10.01 -1.33 -18.48
N ALA A 84 9.61 -1.53 -19.74
CA ALA A 84 10.48 -1.32 -20.91
C ALA A 84 11.02 0.11 -21.01
N THR A 85 10.27 1.10 -20.51
CA THR A 85 10.67 2.52 -20.48
C THR A 85 11.87 2.80 -19.57
N TYR A 86 12.17 1.89 -18.65
CA TYR A 86 13.32 1.98 -17.74
C TYR A 86 14.57 1.29 -18.30
N LEU A 87 14.53 0.81 -19.55
CA LEU A 87 15.66 0.24 -20.27
C LEU A 87 16.05 1.14 -21.44
N VAL A 88 17.21 1.77 -21.37
CA VAL A 88 17.71 2.67 -22.42
C VAL A 88 18.89 2.04 -23.17
N ALA A 89 19.01 2.36 -24.46
CA ALA A 89 20.06 1.80 -25.32
C ALA A 89 21.43 2.46 -25.10
N THR A 90 21.45 3.69 -24.60
CA THR A 90 22.66 4.46 -24.37
C THR A 90 22.64 5.08 -22.98
N ASP A 91 23.83 5.23 -22.39
CA ASP A 91 24.04 5.95 -21.14
C ASP A 91 25.01 7.12 -21.41
N PRO A 92 24.49 8.28 -21.87
CA PRO A 92 25.33 9.43 -22.20
C PRO A 92 26.05 10.00 -20.97
N THR A 93 25.54 9.73 -19.78
CA THR A 93 26.08 10.20 -18.50
C THR A 93 27.14 9.26 -17.91
N GLY A 94 27.20 8.00 -18.37
CA GLY A 94 28.08 6.97 -17.81
C GLY A 94 27.72 6.58 -16.38
N THR A 95 26.47 6.83 -15.96
CA THR A 95 25.98 6.70 -14.59
C THR A 95 25.02 5.54 -14.38
N LEU A 96 24.58 4.87 -15.44
CA LEU A 96 23.56 3.84 -15.35
C LEU A 96 24.19 2.46 -15.24
N ASN A 97 23.54 1.59 -14.47
CA ASN A 97 23.94 0.21 -14.36
C ASN A 97 23.61 -0.55 -15.66
N GLN A 98 24.55 -1.35 -16.16
CA GLN A 98 24.33 -2.19 -17.34
C GLN A 98 23.39 -3.35 -17.03
N ILE A 99 22.57 -3.72 -18.02
CA ILE A 99 21.69 -4.88 -17.96
C ILE A 99 21.73 -5.64 -19.29
N MET A 100 21.86 -6.96 -19.20
CA MET A 100 21.76 -7.87 -20.32
C MET A 100 20.30 -8.24 -20.56
N VAL A 101 19.80 -7.92 -21.75
CA VAL A 101 18.44 -8.27 -22.19
C VAL A 101 18.57 -9.17 -23.42
N GLY A 102 18.44 -10.47 -23.23
CA GLY A 102 18.87 -11.46 -24.22
C GLY A 102 20.38 -11.34 -24.45
N SER A 103 20.79 -11.06 -25.70
CA SER A 103 22.20 -10.87 -26.07
C SER A 103 22.60 -9.40 -26.25
N VAL A 104 21.73 -8.45 -25.85
CA VAL A 104 21.96 -7.01 -26.04
C VAL A 104 22.24 -6.35 -24.69
N VAL A 105 23.31 -5.56 -24.63
CA VAL A 105 23.60 -4.67 -23.49
C VAL A 105 22.68 -3.45 -23.57
N LYS A 106 21.96 -3.19 -22.49
CA LYS A 106 21.17 -1.96 -22.25
C LYS A 106 21.59 -1.36 -20.91
N TYR A 107 20.93 -0.26 -20.53
CA TYR A 107 21.18 0.43 -19.28
C TYR A 107 19.88 0.62 -18.50
N LEU A 108 19.95 0.40 -17.18
CA LEU A 108 18.84 0.59 -16.24
C LEU A 108 18.69 2.07 -15.91
N ASN A 109 17.67 2.71 -16.46
CA ASN A 109 17.31 4.09 -16.15
C ASN A 109 16.43 4.17 -14.88
N ILE A 110 16.95 3.65 -13.77
CA ILE A 110 16.32 3.78 -12.45
C ILE A 110 17.25 4.60 -11.59
N THR A 111 16.82 5.81 -11.25
CA THR A 111 17.60 6.84 -10.54
C THR A 111 16.80 7.35 -9.35
N SER A 112 17.44 8.12 -8.47
CA SER A 112 16.74 8.80 -7.37
C SER A 112 15.56 9.68 -7.83
N ALA A 113 15.59 10.18 -9.07
CA ALA A 113 14.55 11.03 -9.63
C ALA A 113 13.28 10.26 -10.04
N ASN A 114 13.40 8.98 -10.42
CA ASN A 114 12.27 8.20 -10.96
C ASN A 114 12.01 6.88 -10.21
N VAL A 115 12.81 6.52 -9.20
CA VAL A 115 12.67 5.27 -8.45
C VAL A 115 11.30 5.12 -7.77
N ALA A 116 10.70 6.23 -7.32
CA ALA A 116 9.35 6.22 -6.76
C ALA A 116 8.31 5.77 -7.80
N GLU A 117 8.39 6.32 -9.02
CA GLU A 117 7.49 5.98 -10.12
C GLU A 117 7.75 4.56 -10.63
N PHE A 118 9.02 4.17 -10.79
CA PHE A 118 9.40 2.79 -11.14
C PHE A 118 8.81 1.79 -10.14
N SER A 119 8.95 2.06 -8.83
CA SER A 119 8.45 1.16 -7.80
C SER A 119 6.93 1.02 -7.81
N ARG A 120 6.21 2.08 -8.20
CA ARG A 120 4.75 2.08 -8.35
C ARG A 120 4.34 1.27 -9.58
N VAL A 121 5.04 1.48 -10.70
CA VAL A 121 4.82 0.76 -11.95
C VAL A 121 5.10 -0.74 -11.78
N ALA A 122 6.20 -1.11 -11.10
CA ALA A 122 6.52 -2.49 -10.76
C ALA A 122 5.51 -3.11 -9.77
N ALA A 123 5.05 -2.34 -8.77
CA ALA A 123 4.00 -2.80 -7.85
C ALA A 123 2.67 -3.09 -8.57
N GLY A 124 2.42 -2.48 -9.73
CA GLY A 124 1.26 -2.79 -10.57
C GLY A 124 1.24 -4.21 -11.14
N GLU A 125 2.37 -4.92 -11.13
CA GLU A 125 2.52 -6.25 -11.72
C GLU A 125 2.35 -7.39 -10.71
N ILE A 126 2.38 -7.10 -9.40
CA ILE A 126 2.53 -8.13 -8.37
C ILE A 126 1.29 -9.02 -8.18
N SER A 127 0.10 -8.63 -8.66
CA SER A 127 -1.08 -9.51 -8.69
C SER A 127 -0.90 -10.67 -9.66
N LYS A 128 -0.12 -10.49 -10.74
CA LYS A 128 0.06 -11.51 -11.77
C LYS A 128 0.56 -12.82 -11.18
N SER A 129 -0.07 -13.93 -11.56
CA SER A 129 0.24 -15.27 -11.02
C SER A 129 1.69 -15.71 -11.27
N THR A 130 2.33 -15.15 -12.30
CA THR A 130 3.73 -15.40 -12.68
C THR A 130 4.75 -14.71 -11.76
N ILE A 131 4.34 -13.70 -10.99
CA ILE A 131 5.22 -12.98 -10.07
C ILE A 131 5.13 -13.64 -8.69
N HIS A 132 6.23 -14.12 -8.14
CA HIS A 132 6.26 -14.80 -6.84
C HIS A 132 6.96 -13.95 -5.78
N LYS A 133 6.50 -14.08 -4.53
CA LYS A 133 7.13 -13.42 -3.37
C LYS A 133 8.44 -14.17 -3.05
N ASN A 134 9.57 -13.47 -3.01
CA ASN A 134 10.83 -14.05 -2.53
C ASN A 134 10.91 -14.11 -1.00
N GLY A 135 10.02 -13.39 -0.32
CA GLY A 135 9.86 -13.43 1.13
C GLY A 135 8.66 -12.61 1.58
N SER A 136 8.11 -12.97 2.73
CA SER A 136 7.04 -12.22 3.40
C SER A 136 7.27 -12.25 4.90
N LYS A 137 7.07 -11.10 5.57
CA LYS A 137 7.22 -10.95 7.02
C LYS A 137 6.18 -10.00 7.59
N VAL A 138 5.66 -10.35 8.77
CA VAL A 138 4.79 -9.48 9.57
C VAL A 138 5.67 -8.70 10.54
N CYS A 139 5.43 -7.39 10.67
CA CYS A 139 6.00 -6.58 11.75
C CYS A 139 5.31 -6.93 13.07
N LEU A 140 6.06 -7.47 14.03
CA LEU A 140 5.51 -7.86 15.32
C LEU A 140 5.35 -6.65 16.26
N THR A 141 4.62 -6.85 17.35
CA THR A 141 4.39 -5.82 18.37
C THR A 141 5.69 -5.28 18.95
N GLY A 142 5.83 -3.96 18.95
CA GLY A 142 7.01 -3.26 19.45
C GLY A 142 8.22 -3.25 18.51
N GLU A 143 8.14 -3.88 17.33
CA GLU A 143 9.21 -3.81 16.32
C GLU A 143 9.16 -2.49 15.54
N THR A 144 10.33 -1.95 15.20
CA THR A 144 10.48 -0.72 14.38
C THR A 144 11.12 -0.99 13.02
N ALA A 145 11.54 -2.24 12.79
CA ALA A 145 12.12 -2.72 11.55
C ALA A 145 11.92 -4.24 11.42
N ILE A 146 11.91 -4.73 10.18
CA ILE A 146 11.98 -6.16 9.85
C ILE A 146 13.22 -6.41 8.99
N THR A 147 13.77 -7.62 9.02
CA THR A 147 14.94 -7.99 8.20
C THR A 147 14.67 -9.26 7.41
N PHE A 148 14.88 -9.22 6.10
CA PHE A 148 14.95 -10.38 5.23
C PHE A 148 16.41 -10.82 5.12
N ASN A 149 16.69 -12.10 5.37
CA ASN A 149 18.05 -12.65 5.36
C ASN A 149 18.17 -13.71 4.27
N GLY A 150 19.40 -14.04 3.87
CA GLY A 150 19.62 -15.16 2.95
C GLY A 150 19.22 -14.84 1.52
N LEU A 151 19.20 -13.56 1.15
CA LEU A 151 18.74 -13.13 -0.16
C LEU A 151 19.85 -13.28 -1.20
N GLU A 152 19.50 -13.75 -2.38
CA GLU A 152 20.41 -13.66 -3.53
C GLU A 152 20.68 -12.19 -3.86
N LEU A 153 21.85 -11.88 -4.37
CA LEU A 153 22.18 -10.53 -4.79
C LEU A 153 21.36 -10.13 -6.03
N GLY A 154 20.93 -8.87 -6.10
CA GLY A 154 20.02 -8.37 -7.13
C GLY A 154 19.22 -7.15 -6.70
N TYR A 155 18.26 -6.74 -7.53
CA TYR A 155 17.31 -5.67 -7.19
C TYR A 155 16.01 -6.24 -6.65
N TYR A 156 15.56 -5.69 -5.52
CA TYR A 156 14.33 -6.09 -4.87
C TYR A 156 13.35 -4.92 -4.74
N LEU A 157 12.07 -5.22 -4.97
CA LEU A 157 10.93 -4.40 -4.57
C LEU A 157 10.39 -4.88 -3.23
N VAL A 158 10.28 -3.96 -2.28
CA VAL A 158 9.64 -4.13 -0.98
C VAL A 158 8.23 -3.55 -1.04
N HIS A 159 7.23 -4.40 -0.81
CA HIS A 159 5.83 -4.05 -0.89
C HIS A 159 5.16 -4.18 0.50
N PRO A 160 4.72 -3.06 1.11
CA PRO A 160 3.83 -3.09 2.27
C PRO A 160 2.42 -3.51 1.84
N GLU A 161 1.98 -4.68 2.26
CA GLU A 161 0.69 -5.28 1.87
C GLU A 161 -0.50 -4.51 2.47
N GLY A 162 -1.50 -4.20 1.64
CA GLY A 162 -2.69 -3.42 2.02
C GLY A 162 -2.44 -1.93 2.25
N ALA A 163 -1.25 -1.42 1.96
CA ALA A 163 -0.97 0.02 1.98
C ALA A 163 -1.54 0.69 0.73
N THR A 164 -2.19 1.84 0.91
CA THR A 164 -2.94 2.52 -0.16
C THR A 164 -2.47 3.94 -0.44
N SER A 165 -1.43 4.37 0.28
CA SER A 165 -0.60 5.50 -0.10
C SER A 165 0.85 5.17 0.16
N LYS A 166 1.71 5.49 -0.81
CA LYS A 166 3.15 5.59 -0.65
C LYS A 166 3.51 7.04 -0.90
N LYS A 167 3.90 7.78 0.14
CA LYS A 167 4.30 9.19 -0.03
C LYS A 167 5.44 9.30 -1.05
N THR A 168 5.30 10.21 -2.00
CA THR A 168 6.35 10.55 -2.99
C THR A 168 7.68 10.82 -2.29
N GLY A 169 8.77 10.31 -2.87
CA GLY A 169 10.13 10.51 -2.34
C GLY A 169 10.61 9.43 -1.37
N GLN A 170 10.03 8.23 -1.42
CA GLN A 170 10.58 7.08 -0.70
C GLN A 170 10.66 5.83 -1.56
N GLU A 171 11.80 5.18 -1.42
CA GLU A 171 12.14 4.02 -2.21
C GLU A 171 11.52 2.77 -1.60
N SER A 172 10.87 2.00 -2.47
CA SER A 172 10.54 0.61 -2.19
C SER A 172 11.52 -0.32 -2.91
N ILE A 173 12.59 0.21 -3.50
CA ILE A 173 13.57 -0.57 -4.25
C ILE A 173 14.91 -0.54 -3.53
N VAL A 174 15.55 -1.69 -3.43
CA VAL A 174 16.88 -1.84 -2.84
C VAL A 174 17.71 -2.78 -3.72
N SER A 175 18.98 -2.43 -3.93
CA SER A 175 19.94 -3.26 -4.65
C SER A 175 20.89 -3.91 -3.67
N LEU A 176 21.15 -5.20 -3.85
CA LEU A 176 22.15 -5.98 -3.13
C LEU A 176 23.25 -6.38 -4.13
N THR A 177 24.49 -6.07 -3.80
CA THR A 177 25.66 -6.35 -4.64
C THR A 177 26.74 -7.07 -3.86
N SER A 178 27.78 -7.57 -4.53
CA SER A 178 28.91 -8.21 -3.83
C SER A 178 29.71 -7.24 -2.95
N THR A 179 29.61 -5.92 -3.19
CA THR A 179 30.27 -4.88 -2.38
C THR A 179 29.35 -4.30 -1.31
N ILE A 180 28.03 -4.39 -1.50
CA ILE A 180 26.99 -4.00 -0.53
C ILE A 180 25.96 -5.13 -0.48
N PRO A 181 26.26 -6.25 0.23
CA PRO A 181 25.32 -7.35 0.36
C PRO A 181 24.17 -7.03 1.32
N ASP A 182 24.32 -6.01 2.17
CA ASP A 182 23.32 -5.58 3.13
C ASP A 182 22.68 -4.25 2.70
N GLY A 183 21.38 -4.30 2.39
CA GLY A 183 20.58 -3.16 2.00
C GLY A 183 19.64 -2.70 3.12
N GLU A 184 19.34 -1.41 3.13
CA GLU A 184 18.31 -0.83 3.99
C GLU A 184 17.32 -0.03 3.15
N VAL A 185 16.03 -0.14 3.49
CA VAL A 185 14.96 0.60 2.87
C VAL A 185 14.03 1.16 3.94
N GLN A 186 13.52 2.37 3.73
CA GLN A 186 12.56 3.00 4.63
C GLN A 186 11.23 3.17 3.92
N VAL A 187 10.21 2.45 4.40
CA VAL A 187 8.84 2.55 3.88
C VAL A 187 8.03 3.62 4.63
N LYS A 188 7.13 4.32 3.92
CA LYS A 188 5.99 5.05 4.50
C LYS A 188 4.73 4.51 3.85
N ALA A 189 4.22 3.47 4.45
CA ALA A 189 2.92 2.93 4.15
C ALA A 189 1.86 3.69 4.94
N GLU A 190 0.85 4.21 4.26
CA GLU A 190 -0.41 4.57 4.93
C GLU A 190 -1.47 3.54 4.55
N TYR A 191 -2.24 3.12 5.54
CA TYR A 191 -3.27 2.09 5.40
C TYR A 191 -4.66 2.72 5.44
N PRO A 192 -5.65 2.14 4.74
CA PRO A 192 -7.04 2.55 4.89
C PRO A 192 -7.46 2.55 6.35
N SER A 193 -8.11 3.63 6.74
CA SER A 193 -8.63 3.84 8.09
C SER A 193 -9.94 4.57 8.01
N ILE A 194 -10.79 4.35 9.01
CA ILE A 194 -12.11 4.98 9.12
C ILE A 194 -12.16 5.72 10.46
N THR A 195 -12.61 6.96 10.43
CA THR A 195 -12.94 7.72 11.64
C THR A 195 -14.43 8.01 11.66
N LYS A 196 -14.98 8.15 12.87
CA LYS A 196 -16.40 8.38 13.09
C LYS A 196 -16.62 9.54 14.04
N GLU A 197 -17.52 10.43 13.63
CA GLU A 197 -17.99 11.57 14.39
C GLU A 197 -19.50 11.50 14.54
N VAL A 198 -20.03 12.15 15.58
CA VAL A 198 -21.46 12.32 15.82
C VAL A 198 -21.72 13.78 16.18
N ASN A 199 -22.80 14.36 15.65
CA ASN A 199 -23.12 15.76 15.88
C ASN A 199 -23.51 16.07 17.33
N LYS A 200 -24.09 15.09 18.04
CA LYS A 200 -24.53 15.21 19.43
C LYS A 200 -24.23 13.90 20.18
N ARG A 201 -23.75 14.02 21.43
CA ARG A 201 -23.48 12.86 22.30
C ARG A 201 -24.60 12.56 23.29
N SER A 202 -25.51 13.51 23.48
CA SER A 202 -26.70 13.39 24.31
C SER A 202 -27.89 13.87 23.49
N VAL A 203 -28.94 13.06 23.43
CA VAL A 203 -30.17 13.34 22.70
C VAL A 203 -31.35 12.77 23.47
N ASP A 204 -32.52 13.39 23.27
CA ASP A 204 -33.76 12.93 23.87
C ASP A 204 -34.38 11.77 23.09
N TYR A 205 -35.30 11.06 23.74
CA TYR A 205 -36.08 10.00 23.09
C TYR A 205 -36.77 10.54 21.83
N GLY A 206 -36.61 9.84 20.72
CA GLY A 206 -37.19 10.19 19.43
C GLY A 206 -36.41 11.24 18.64
N GLU A 207 -35.32 11.79 19.16
CA GLU A 207 -34.45 12.68 18.39
C GLU A 207 -33.54 11.89 17.43
N GLU A 208 -33.17 12.57 16.34
CA GLU A 208 -32.19 12.08 15.37
C GLU A 208 -30.78 12.59 15.70
N VAL A 209 -29.80 11.69 15.55
CA VAL A 209 -28.37 12.00 15.53
C VAL A 209 -27.82 11.77 14.13
N THR A 210 -26.88 12.61 13.75
CA THR A 210 -26.15 12.50 12.48
C THR A 210 -24.76 11.95 12.75
N TYR A 211 -24.42 10.86 12.07
CA TYR A 211 -23.08 10.28 12.09
C TYR A 211 -22.34 10.66 10.81
N THR A 212 -21.06 11.00 10.96
CA THR A 212 -20.15 11.26 9.84
C THR A 212 -18.99 10.29 9.90
N LEU A 213 -18.80 9.50 8.84
CA LEU A 213 -17.64 8.63 8.67
C LEU A 213 -16.67 9.24 7.67
N LYS A 214 -15.38 9.26 7.99
CA LYS A 214 -14.33 9.80 7.12
C LYS A 214 -13.27 8.75 6.83
N SER A 215 -12.97 8.58 5.55
CA SER A 215 -11.88 7.75 5.04
C SER A 215 -11.23 8.44 3.82
N LYS A 216 -10.38 7.74 3.09
CA LYS A 216 -9.81 8.18 1.81
C LYS A 216 -9.98 7.11 0.75
N VAL A 217 -10.01 7.54 -0.51
CA VAL A 217 -9.95 6.62 -1.65
C VAL A 217 -8.59 5.92 -1.65
N PRO A 218 -8.54 4.58 -1.55
CA PRO A 218 -7.29 3.85 -1.59
C PRO A 218 -6.67 3.86 -2.99
N ASP A 219 -5.35 3.98 -3.10
CA ASP A 219 -4.62 3.57 -4.31
C ASP A 219 -4.59 2.04 -4.36
N ILE A 220 -5.31 1.46 -5.32
CA ILE A 220 -5.42 0.00 -5.49
C ILE A 220 -4.47 -0.50 -6.59
N THR A 221 -3.44 0.27 -6.95
CA THR A 221 -2.43 -0.16 -7.94
C THR A 221 -1.90 -1.55 -7.59
N GLY A 222 -1.97 -2.46 -8.56
CA GLY A 222 -1.54 -3.85 -8.40
C GLY A 222 -2.63 -4.81 -7.93
N TYR A 223 -3.86 -4.36 -7.68
CA TYR A 223 -5.00 -5.21 -7.35
C TYR A 223 -5.93 -5.39 -8.55
N ASP A 224 -6.17 -6.65 -8.94
CA ASP A 224 -7.17 -6.98 -9.95
C ASP A 224 -8.59 -6.91 -9.38
N THR A 225 -8.76 -7.19 -8.10
CA THR A 225 -10.01 -7.04 -7.34
C THR A 225 -9.68 -6.41 -6.00
N TYR A 226 -10.55 -5.53 -5.51
CA TYR A 226 -10.32 -4.83 -4.24
C TYR A 226 -11.61 -4.76 -3.42
N PHE A 227 -11.62 -5.46 -2.29
CA PHE A 227 -12.68 -5.38 -1.30
C PHE A 227 -12.54 -4.10 -0.49
N TYR A 228 -13.65 -3.39 -0.28
CA TYR A 228 -13.72 -2.23 0.60
C TYR A 228 -15.15 -2.09 1.14
N GLU A 229 -15.34 -2.47 2.40
CA GLU A 229 -16.63 -2.47 3.08
C GLU A 229 -16.52 -1.80 4.45
N ILE A 230 -17.44 -0.88 4.71
CA ILE A 230 -17.64 -0.26 6.02
C ILE A 230 -18.83 -0.96 6.67
N THR A 231 -18.61 -1.57 7.83
CA THR A 231 -19.66 -2.13 8.66
C THR A 231 -19.87 -1.24 9.87
N ASP A 232 -21.07 -0.68 10.01
CA ASP A 232 -21.47 0.14 11.14
C ASP A 232 -22.58 -0.55 11.94
N THR A 233 -22.33 -0.78 13.23
CA THR A 233 -23.24 -1.51 14.13
C THR A 233 -23.88 -0.54 15.11
N LEU A 234 -25.16 -0.24 14.87
CA LEU A 234 -26.01 0.56 15.72
C LEU A 234 -26.58 -0.33 16.84
N SER A 235 -26.35 0.06 18.09
CA SER A 235 -26.95 -0.63 19.24
C SER A 235 -28.49 -0.60 19.21
N LYS A 236 -29.11 -1.47 20.01
CA LYS A 236 -30.57 -1.62 20.07
C LYS A 236 -31.37 -0.34 20.31
N GLY A 237 -30.77 0.65 20.99
CA GLY A 237 -31.38 1.95 21.24
C GLY A 237 -31.41 2.90 20.04
N LEU A 238 -30.80 2.53 18.92
CA LEU A 238 -30.67 3.35 17.73
C LEU A 238 -31.36 2.69 16.55
N THR A 239 -32.31 3.41 15.95
CA THR A 239 -32.97 3.00 14.71
C THR A 239 -32.34 3.76 13.53
N PHE A 240 -31.81 3.05 12.53
CA PHE A 240 -31.35 3.67 11.29
C PHE A 240 -32.49 4.43 10.61
N VAL A 241 -32.23 5.65 10.15
CA VAL A 241 -33.23 6.48 9.46
C VAL A 241 -33.06 6.32 7.96
N ASP A 242 -34.00 5.60 7.33
CA ASP A 242 -34.00 5.30 5.89
C ASP A 242 -34.90 6.24 5.06
N SER A 243 -35.64 7.12 5.73
CA SER A 243 -36.61 8.04 5.11
C SER A 243 -36.62 9.41 5.81
N PRO A 244 -36.76 10.52 5.07
CA PRO A 244 -36.84 10.58 3.61
C PRO A 244 -35.49 10.27 2.95
N ALA A 245 -35.54 9.75 1.72
CA ALA A 245 -34.33 9.50 0.94
C ALA A 245 -33.61 10.83 0.57
N PRO A 246 -32.27 10.82 0.44
CA PRO A 246 -31.38 9.68 0.60
C PRO A 246 -31.05 9.38 2.08
N ALA A 247 -31.10 8.09 2.46
CA ALA A 247 -30.74 7.63 3.80
C ALA A 247 -29.24 7.81 4.13
N ILE A 248 -28.41 7.76 3.10
CA ILE A 248 -26.96 7.92 3.18
C ILE A 248 -26.52 8.89 2.09
N THR A 249 -25.68 9.84 2.46
CA THR A 249 -24.97 10.69 1.50
C THR A 249 -23.48 10.34 1.52
N VAL A 250 -22.86 10.34 0.33
CA VAL A 250 -21.42 10.14 0.18
C VAL A 250 -20.86 11.27 -0.67
N GLN A 251 -19.74 11.83 -0.23
CA GLN A 251 -18.93 12.77 -0.99
C GLN A 251 -17.51 12.21 -1.13
N ILE A 252 -16.94 12.34 -2.33
CA ILE A 252 -15.54 12.02 -2.60
C ILE A 252 -14.88 13.28 -3.14
N GLY A 253 -13.83 13.76 -2.47
CA GLY A 253 -13.19 15.03 -2.85
C GLY A 253 -14.15 16.23 -2.81
N GLY A 254 -15.14 16.20 -1.91
CA GLY A 254 -16.21 17.20 -1.83
C GLY A 254 -17.31 17.07 -2.89
N SER A 255 -17.17 16.16 -3.88
CA SER A 255 -18.18 15.93 -4.92
C SER A 255 -19.20 14.86 -4.50
N PRO A 256 -20.52 15.14 -4.53
CA PRO A 256 -21.55 14.15 -4.21
C PRO A 256 -21.49 12.93 -5.11
N GLN A 257 -21.71 11.75 -4.52
CA GLN A 257 -21.79 10.47 -5.21
C GLN A 257 -23.19 9.88 -5.11
N THR A 258 -23.58 9.10 -6.13
CA THR A 258 -24.83 8.33 -6.09
C THR A 258 -24.66 7.12 -5.20
N VAL A 259 -25.60 6.91 -4.29
CA VAL A 259 -25.63 5.77 -3.36
C VAL A 259 -26.94 5.02 -3.54
N SER A 260 -26.87 3.71 -3.75
CA SER A 260 -28.05 2.87 -3.96
C SER A 260 -28.31 1.98 -2.74
N ALA A 261 -29.58 1.80 -2.37
CA ALA A 261 -29.96 0.75 -1.43
C ALA A 261 -29.87 -0.63 -2.12
N GLY A 262 -29.48 -1.67 -1.38
CA GLY A 262 -29.28 -3.02 -1.91
C GLY A 262 -27.82 -3.30 -2.26
N THR A 263 -27.59 -4.13 -3.27
CA THR A 263 -26.26 -4.67 -3.61
C THR A 263 -25.75 -4.19 -4.97
N SER A 264 -26.36 -3.16 -5.54
CA SER A 264 -26.11 -2.72 -6.92
C SER A 264 -25.57 -1.29 -6.95
N GLY A 265 -24.69 -1.00 -7.91
CA GLY A 265 -24.08 0.32 -8.10
C GLY A 265 -22.71 0.45 -7.43
N ASN A 266 -21.97 1.47 -7.86
CA ASN A 266 -20.57 1.70 -7.46
C ASN A 266 -20.43 1.99 -5.95
N ILE A 267 -21.46 2.59 -5.35
CA ILE A 267 -21.59 2.74 -3.91
C ILE A 267 -22.98 2.27 -3.54
N HIS A 268 -23.05 1.28 -2.66
CA HIS A 268 -24.31 0.72 -2.22
C HIS A 268 -24.29 0.39 -0.74
N TYR A 269 -25.49 0.26 -0.17
CA TYR A 269 -25.63 -0.11 1.23
C TYR A 269 -26.74 -1.12 1.47
N THR A 270 -26.53 -1.96 2.47
CA THR A 270 -27.54 -2.88 2.99
C THR A 270 -27.68 -2.70 4.49
N THR A 271 -28.88 -2.98 4.99
CA THR A 271 -29.15 -3.06 6.43
C THR A 271 -29.60 -4.46 6.78
N SER A 272 -29.20 -4.93 7.96
CA SER A 272 -29.67 -6.17 8.55
C SER A 272 -29.82 -5.99 10.05
N THR A 273 -30.49 -6.92 10.73
CA THR A 273 -30.67 -6.86 12.18
C THR A 273 -30.09 -8.09 12.86
N ARG A 274 -29.55 -7.89 14.06
CA ARG A 274 -29.03 -8.96 14.92
C ARG A 274 -29.76 -8.91 16.27
N PRO A 275 -30.45 -10.00 16.67
CA PRO A 275 -31.08 -10.05 17.98
C PRO A 275 -30.08 -9.96 19.12
N VAL A 276 -30.41 -9.16 20.14
CA VAL A 276 -29.66 -9.02 21.39
C VAL A 276 -30.62 -8.96 22.58
N ALA A 277 -30.10 -9.05 23.80
CA ALA A 277 -30.95 -8.94 24.99
C ALA A 277 -31.68 -7.59 25.02
N GLY A 278 -33.01 -7.63 24.95
CA GLY A 278 -33.88 -6.46 25.02
C GLY A 278 -33.92 -5.59 23.76
N GLY A 279 -33.68 -6.16 22.56
CA GLY A 279 -33.89 -5.47 21.28
C GLY A 279 -33.10 -6.09 20.13
N ASN A 280 -32.92 -5.32 19.06
CA ASN A 280 -32.13 -5.72 17.89
C ASN A 280 -31.08 -4.65 17.58
N GLU A 281 -29.85 -5.05 17.34
CA GLU A 281 -28.86 -4.17 16.72
C GLU A 281 -29.13 -4.05 15.22
N THR A 282 -28.83 -2.90 14.64
CA THR A 282 -28.85 -2.71 13.18
C THR A 282 -27.43 -2.72 12.65
N ILE A 283 -27.17 -3.54 11.64
CA ILE A 283 -25.88 -3.62 10.95
C ILE A 283 -26.05 -2.95 9.60
N LEU A 284 -25.41 -1.80 9.43
CA LEU A 284 -25.32 -1.05 8.18
C LEU A 284 -24.00 -1.40 7.47
N LYS A 285 -24.08 -1.98 6.27
CA LYS A 285 -22.91 -2.24 5.43
C LYS A 285 -22.90 -1.28 4.25
N ILE A 286 -21.78 -0.61 4.02
CA ILE A 286 -21.57 0.31 2.90
C ILE A 286 -20.37 -0.18 2.08
N THR A 287 -20.59 -0.47 0.81
CA THR A 287 -19.61 -1.08 -0.08
C THR A 287 -19.30 -0.18 -1.25
N PHE A 288 -18.02 -0.17 -1.65
CA PHE A 288 -17.50 0.66 -2.74
C PHE A 288 -16.83 -0.20 -3.81
N ASP A 289 -17.16 0.02 -5.08
CA ASP A 289 -16.32 -0.41 -6.21
C ASP A 289 -15.18 0.61 -6.39
N MET A 290 -14.07 0.38 -5.67
CA MET A 290 -12.94 1.31 -5.65
C MET A 290 -12.27 1.51 -7.01
N LYS A 291 -12.47 0.60 -7.98
CA LYS A 291 -11.95 0.78 -9.35
C LYS A 291 -12.51 2.03 -10.02
N GLN A 292 -13.76 2.38 -9.73
CA GLN A 292 -14.44 3.53 -10.34
C GLN A 292 -13.89 4.87 -9.83
N PHE A 293 -13.13 4.86 -8.73
CA PHE A 293 -12.68 6.07 -8.04
C PHE A 293 -11.16 6.27 -8.09
N GLN A 294 -10.41 5.48 -8.87
CA GLN A 294 -8.94 5.55 -8.87
C GLN A 294 -8.36 6.87 -9.38
N THR A 295 -9.11 7.65 -10.17
CA THR A 295 -8.73 9.02 -10.54
C THR A 295 -8.81 10.01 -9.37
N LEU A 296 -9.49 9.63 -8.28
CA LEU A 296 -9.70 10.39 -7.05
C LEU A 296 -8.91 9.79 -5.87
N LYS A 297 -7.90 8.96 -6.13
CA LYS A 297 -7.07 8.37 -5.07
C LYS A 297 -6.54 9.41 -4.09
N GLU A 298 -6.44 9.00 -2.83
CA GLU A 298 -6.06 9.82 -1.67
C GLU A 298 -7.05 10.94 -1.29
N GLN A 299 -8.06 11.22 -2.12
CA GLN A 299 -9.10 12.19 -1.77
C GLN A 299 -10.02 11.65 -0.66
N GLU A 300 -10.54 12.56 0.14
CA GLU A 300 -11.38 12.24 1.29
C GLU A 300 -12.73 11.66 0.83
N ILE A 301 -13.16 10.61 1.52
CA ILE A 301 -14.50 10.05 1.46
C ILE A 301 -15.22 10.50 2.73
N VAL A 302 -16.33 11.22 2.57
CA VAL A 302 -17.20 11.64 3.68
C VAL A 302 -18.56 10.99 3.50
N ILE A 303 -18.96 10.19 4.49
CA ILE A 303 -20.24 9.47 4.52
C ILE A 303 -21.08 10.04 5.64
N THR A 304 -22.33 10.41 5.37
CA THR A 304 -23.26 10.88 6.39
C THR A 304 -24.54 10.05 6.38
N TYR A 305 -24.98 9.65 7.57
CA TYR A 305 -26.27 8.99 7.77
C TYR A 305 -26.83 9.36 9.15
N LYS A 306 -28.09 9.01 9.39
CA LYS A 306 -28.78 9.33 10.63
C LYS A 306 -29.27 8.09 11.37
N ALA A 307 -29.37 8.21 12.70
CA ALA A 307 -30.11 7.27 13.52
C ALA A 307 -31.02 8.03 14.50
N LYS A 308 -32.12 7.40 14.90
CA LYS A 308 -33.08 7.92 15.85
C LYS A 308 -32.99 7.16 17.17
N LEU A 309 -32.95 7.87 18.29
CA LEU A 309 -33.01 7.24 19.61
C LEU A 309 -34.41 6.66 19.84
N ASN A 310 -34.50 5.37 20.12
CA ASN A 310 -35.75 4.63 20.22
C ASN A 310 -36.04 4.16 21.67
N LYS A 311 -37.11 3.37 21.84
CA LYS A 311 -37.64 2.98 23.17
C LYS A 311 -36.77 1.94 23.88
N ASP A 312 -35.89 1.27 23.15
CA ASP A 312 -34.99 0.24 23.67
C ASP A 312 -33.64 0.85 24.10
N ALA A 313 -33.55 2.19 24.11
CA ALA A 313 -32.38 2.94 24.50
C ALA A 313 -31.98 2.73 25.96
N VAL A 314 -30.68 2.59 26.19
CA VAL A 314 -30.10 2.50 27.53
C VAL A 314 -29.82 3.91 28.05
N ILE A 315 -30.29 4.19 29.27
CA ILE A 315 -30.10 5.47 29.97
C ILE A 315 -28.83 5.39 30.83
N GLY A 316 -28.06 6.47 30.84
CA GLY A 316 -26.85 6.60 31.66
C GLY A 316 -25.58 6.20 30.92
N ASN A 317 -24.52 5.90 31.69
CA ASN A 317 -23.14 5.83 31.18
C ASN A 317 -22.88 4.72 30.16
N ALA A 318 -23.66 3.63 30.17
CA ALA A 318 -23.54 2.58 29.15
C ALA A 318 -23.88 3.11 27.75
N GLY A 319 -24.79 4.08 27.67
CA GLY A 319 -25.17 4.76 26.44
C GLY A 319 -25.70 3.82 25.35
N ASN A 320 -25.75 4.36 24.14
CA ASN A 320 -26.24 3.66 22.95
C ASN A 320 -25.12 3.69 21.90
N PRO A 321 -24.15 2.75 21.98
CA PRO A 321 -22.97 2.80 21.12
C PRO A 321 -23.35 2.59 19.65
N ASN A 322 -22.48 3.11 18.80
CA ASN A 322 -22.57 2.94 17.36
C ASN A 322 -21.15 2.73 16.82
N THR A 323 -20.80 1.50 16.45
CA THR A 323 -19.40 1.09 16.24
C THR A 323 -19.13 0.84 14.76
N VAL A 324 -18.10 1.50 14.22
CA VAL A 324 -17.69 1.34 12.82
C VAL A 324 -16.45 0.44 12.70
N GLN A 325 -16.43 -0.37 11.65
CA GLN A 325 -15.30 -1.17 11.22
C GLN A 325 -15.11 -1.00 9.71
N LEU A 326 -13.85 -0.97 9.27
CA LEU A 326 -13.48 -0.96 7.85
C LEU A 326 -12.72 -2.24 7.53
N GLU A 327 -13.23 -3.01 6.58
CA GLU A 327 -12.56 -4.16 6.00
C GLU A 327 -12.15 -3.84 4.55
N TYR A 328 -10.95 -4.27 4.17
CA TYR A 328 -10.39 -4.00 2.85
C TYR A 328 -9.35 -5.04 2.44
N SER A 329 -9.12 -5.18 1.14
CA SER A 329 -8.12 -6.07 0.54
C SER A 329 -6.69 -5.76 1.00
N ARG A 330 -5.93 -6.79 1.38
CA ARG A 330 -4.54 -6.63 1.85
C ARG A 330 -3.49 -7.31 0.99
N ASP A 331 -3.82 -8.43 0.36
CA ASP A 331 -2.91 -9.13 -0.54
C ASP A 331 -3.42 -8.98 -1.98
N PRO A 332 -2.67 -8.35 -2.90
CA PRO A 332 -3.08 -8.24 -4.29
C PRO A 332 -3.24 -9.57 -5.03
N LYS A 333 -2.73 -10.67 -4.44
CA LYS A 333 -2.91 -12.04 -4.95
C LYS A 333 -4.11 -12.77 -4.33
N ASP A 334 -4.72 -12.23 -3.29
CA ASP A 334 -5.93 -12.79 -2.68
C ASP A 334 -7.16 -12.07 -3.22
N SER A 335 -8.00 -12.81 -3.94
CA SER A 335 -9.24 -12.28 -4.50
C SER A 335 -10.40 -12.26 -3.50
N THR A 336 -10.18 -12.74 -2.27
CA THR A 336 -11.23 -12.86 -1.24
C THR A 336 -11.26 -11.65 -0.30
N LYS A 337 -10.13 -11.24 0.31
CA LYS A 337 -9.98 -10.09 1.23
C LYS A 337 -8.51 -9.68 1.44
#